data_AF-A0A846PXI4-F1
#
_entry.id   AF-A0A846PXI4-F1
#
_cell.length_a   1.000
_cell.length_b   1.000
_cell.length_c   1.000
_cell.angle_alpha   90.00
_cell.angle_beta   90.00
_cell.angle_gamma   90.00
#
_symmetry.space_group_name_H-M   'P 1'
#
loop_
_entity.id
_entity.type
_entity.pdbx_description
1 polymer ?
#
loop_
_entity_poly.entity_id
_entity_poly.type
_entity_poly.pdbx_seq_one_letter_code
_entity_poly.pdbx_strand_id
1 'polypeptide(L)'
;TLAEHTVVVDQATGLMWQQAESERMYWNEVEAYVEQCNADQFAGFSDWRLPTVEELSSLLEPKKTKDTFISPVFQKGLLSTWT
;
A
#
# COMPACT_ATOMS: atom_id res chain seq x y z
N THR A 1 17.76 -7.31 3.91
CA THR A 1 17.17 -6.47 4.96
C THR A 1 15.69 -6.47 4.69
N LEU A 2 14.86 -7.06 5.54
CA LEU A 2 13.42 -7.10 5.31
C LEU A 2 12.93 -5.65 5.35
N ALA A 3 12.48 -5.12 4.22
CA ALA A 3 11.67 -3.91 4.24
C ALA A 3 10.53 -4.19 5.24
N GLU A 4 10.25 -3.25 6.13
CA GLU A 4 9.12 -3.41 7.05
C GLU A 4 7.85 -3.21 6.21
N HIS A 5 7.27 -4.31 5.73
CA HIS A 5 5.97 -4.34 5.07
C HIS A 5 4.92 -4.15 6.17
N THR A 6 4.25 -2.99 6.18
CA THR A 6 3.21 -2.69 7.15
C THR A 6 1.86 -2.59 6.46
N VAL A 7 0.78 -2.52 7.25
CA VAL A 7 -0.59 -2.35 6.74
C VAL A 7 -1.13 -1.00 7.19
N VAL A 8 -1.89 -0.34 6.32
CA VAL A 8 -2.57 0.94 6.61
C VAL A 8 -4.06 0.74 6.44
N VAL A 9 -4.85 1.24 7.40
CA VAL A 9 -6.32 1.22 7.33
C VAL A 9 -6.79 2.52 6.68
N ASP A 10 -7.48 2.41 5.56
CA ASP A 10 -8.20 3.53 4.95
C ASP A 10 -9.52 3.76 5.68
N GLN A 11 -9.65 4.91 6.32
CA GLN A 11 -10.87 5.28 7.05
C GLN A 11 -12.05 5.64 6.12
N ALA A 12 -11.79 5.97 4.85
CA ALA A 12 -12.84 6.33 3.90
C ALA A 12 -13.59 5.08 3.40
N THR A 13 -12.87 3.99 3.13
CA THR A 13 -13.44 2.75 2.60
C THR A 13 -13.52 1.63 3.63
N GLY A 14 -12.79 1.73 4.75
CA GLY A 14 -12.61 0.65 5.73
C GLY A 14 -11.65 -0.44 5.27
N LEU A 15 -11.00 -0.28 4.10
CA LEU A 15 -10.08 -1.26 3.54
C LEU A 15 -8.69 -1.19 4.19
N MET A 16 -7.99 -2.32 4.14
CA MET A 16 -6.59 -2.42 4.53
C MET A 16 -5.70 -2.47 3.30
N TRP A 17 -4.61 -1.71 3.34
CA TRP A 17 -3.66 -1.56 2.25
C TRP A 17 -2.29 -2.02 2.70
N GLN A 18 -1.62 -2.83 1.89
CA GLN A 18 -0.21 -3.12 2.12
C GLN A 18 0.62 -1.89 1.77
N GLN A 19 1.42 -1.44 2.72
CA GLN A 19 2.43 -0.41 2.51
C GLN A 19 3.73 -1.07 2.07
N ALA A 20 3.99 -1.05 0.77
CA ALA A 20 5.23 -1.53 0.19
C ALA A 20 6.19 -0.35 -0.07
N GLU A 21 7.48 -0.56 0.20
CA GLU A 21 8.52 0.29 -0.40
C GLU A 21 8.60 -0.03 -1.90
N SER A 22 9.09 0.92 -2.71
CA SER A 22 8.87 1.03 -4.15
C SER A 22 9.55 -0.05 -5.02
N GLU A 23 9.44 -1.32 -4.68
CA GLU A 23 9.83 -2.42 -5.55
C GLU A 23 8.85 -2.51 -6.71
N ARG A 24 9.37 -2.32 -7.93
CA ARG A 24 8.58 -2.47 -9.15
C ARG A 24 8.24 -3.94 -9.32
N MET A 25 6.96 -4.26 -9.28
CA MET A 25 6.43 -5.58 -9.62
C MET A 25 5.93 -5.57 -11.06
N TYR A 26 6.26 -6.61 -11.83
CA TYR A 26 5.69 -6.78 -13.16
C TYR A 26 4.26 -7.32 -13.05
N TRP A 27 3.39 -6.93 -13.99
CA TRP A 27 1.98 -7.32 -13.95
C TRP A 27 1.75 -8.84 -13.88
N ASN A 28 2.61 -9.61 -14.57
CA ASN A 28 2.56 -11.08 -14.56
C ASN A 28 3.01 -11.71 -13.23
N GLU A 29 3.53 -10.95 -12.28
CA GLU A 29 3.97 -11.42 -10.96
C GLU A 29 2.92 -11.12 -9.87
N VAL A 30 1.95 -10.26 -10.18
CA VAL A 30 1.00 -9.72 -9.20
C VAL A 30 0.07 -10.80 -8.64
N GLU A 31 -0.44 -11.69 -9.48
CA GLU A 31 -1.32 -12.78 -9.02
C GLU A 31 -0.59 -13.70 -8.05
N ALA A 32 0.63 -14.13 -8.41
CA ALA A 32 1.47 -14.97 -7.55
C ALA A 32 1.80 -14.27 -6.22
N TYR A 33 2.03 -12.95 -6.25
CA TYR A 33 2.28 -12.19 -5.03
C TYR A 33 1.06 -12.14 -4.10
N VAL A 34 -0.14 -11.92 -4.65
CA VAL A 34 -1.39 -11.94 -3.88
C VAL A 34 -1.63 -13.32 -3.28
N GLU A 35 -1.43 -14.39 -4.06
CA GLU A 35 -1.54 -15.77 -3.58
C GLU A 35 -0.55 -16.03 -2.44
N GLN A 36 0.69 -15.56 -2.56
CA GLN A 36 1.70 -15.70 -1.51
C GLN A 36 1.30 -14.95 -0.23
N CYS A 37 0.81 -13.71 -0.35
CA CYS A 37 0.35 -12.94 0.81
C CYS A 37 -0.77 -13.67 1.56
N ASN A 38 -1.69 -14.31 0.83
CA ASN A 38 -2.79 -15.07 1.41
C ASN A 38 -2.33 -16.39 2.04
N ALA A 39 -1.39 -17.09 1.40
CA ALA A 39 -0.82 -18.33 1.90
C ALA A 39 -0.01 -18.11 3.20
N ASP A 40 0.77 -17.01 3.25
CA ASP A 40 1.59 -16.64 4.41
C ASP A 40 0.78 -15.97 5.53
N GLN A 41 -0.50 -15.71 5.28
CA GLN A 41 -1.36 -14.89 6.14
C GLN A 41 -0.69 -13.55 6.50
N PHE A 42 -0.24 -12.80 5.49
CA PHE A 42 0.46 -11.54 5.70
C PHE A 42 -0.37 -10.60 6.61
N ALA A 43 0.29 -10.08 7.65
CA ALA A 43 -0.32 -9.30 8.74
C ALA A 43 -1.48 -9.99 9.48
N GLY A 44 -1.59 -11.32 9.40
CA GLY A 44 -2.65 -12.13 10.00
C GLY A 44 -3.89 -12.32 9.13
N PHE A 45 -3.86 -11.87 7.87
CA PHE A 45 -5.02 -11.89 6.96
C PHE A 45 -4.74 -12.72 5.71
N SER A 46 -5.80 -13.34 5.16
CA SER A 46 -5.71 -14.24 4.01
C SER A 46 -6.73 -13.90 2.90
N ASP A 47 -7.20 -12.66 2.89
CA ASP A 47 -8.18 -12.10 1.95
C ASP A 47 -7.61 -10.92 1.14
N TRP A 48 -6.29 -10.87 0.98
CA TRP A 48 -5.59 -9.92 0.12
C TRP A 48 -6.01 -10.09 -1.34
N ARG A 49 -6.17 -8.97 -2.04
CA ARG A 49 -6.51 -8.89 -3.46
C ARG A 49 -5.97 -7.62 -4.09
N LEU A 50 -6.02 -7.55 -5.42
CA LEU A 50 -5.83 -6.27 -6.11
C LEU A 50 -7.01 -5.32 -5.84
N PRO A 51 -6.71 -4.01 -5.72
CA PRO A 51 -7.73 -2.99 -5.59
C PRO A 51 -8.42 -2.70 -6.92
N THR A 52 -9.64 -2.17 -6.86
CA THR A 52 -10.27 -1.56 -8.04
C THR A 52 -9.73 -0.16 -8.30
N VAL A 53 -10.05 0.39 -9.47
CA VAL A 53 -9.66 1.76 -9.84
C VAL A 53 -10.28 2.79 -8.89
N GLU A 54 -11.52 2.56 -8.47
CA GLU A 54 -12.26 3.41 -7.54
C GLU A 54 -11.63 3.38 -6.14
N GLU A 55 -11.24 2.18 -5.66
CA GLU A 55 -10.57 2.03 -4.37
C GLU A 55 -9.20 2.72 -4.39
N LEU A 56 -8.41 2.57 -5.45
CA LEU A 56 -7.15 3.30 -5.61
C LEU A 56 -7.33 4.82 -5.62
N SER A 57 -8.44 5.30 -6.20
CA SER A 57 -8.72 6.74 -6.26
C SER A 57 -8.94 7.35 -4.88
N SER A 58 -9.39 6.56 -3.90
CA SER A 58 -9.55 7.02 -2.50
C SER A 58 -8.22 7.35 -1.82
N LEU A 59 -7.10 6.82 -2.32
CA LEU A 59 -5.76 7.07 -1.77
C LEU A 59 -5.17 8.41 -2.20
N LEU A 60 -5.81 9.10 -3.16
CA LEU A 60 -5.30 10.32 -3.77
C LEU A 60 -5.83 11.60 -3.11
N GLU A 61 -4.94 12.55 -2.92
CA GLU A 61 -5.21 13.93 -2.53
C GLU A 61 -5.42 14.79 -3.79
N PRO A 62 -6.36 15.75 -3.76
CA PRO A 62 -6.60 16.65 -4.87
C PRO A 62 -5.42 17.62 -5.12
N LYS A 63 -4.51 17.77 -4.15
CA LYS A 63 -3.31 18.60 -4.25
C LYS A 63 -2.08 17.80 -3.87
N LYS A 64 -0.96 18.07 -4.55
CA LYS A 64 0.32 17.47 -4.20
C LYS A 64 0.70 17.82 -2.77
N THR A 65 1.08 16.81 -2.01
CA THR A 65 1.74 16.94 -0.72
C THR A 65 3.12 16.29 -0.83
N LYS A 66 4.19 17.05 -0.58
CA LYS A 66 5.59 16.58 -0.69
C LYS A 66 5.86 15.84 -2.03
N ASP A 67 5.49 16.48 -3.13
CA ASP A 67 5.65 16.01 -4.53
C ASP A 67 4.86 14.77 -4.97
N THR A 68 4.00 14.21 -4.12
CA THR A 68 3.10 13.11 -4.46
C THR A 68 1.63 13.49 -4.25
N PHE A 69 0.74 12.78 -4.93
CA PHE A 69 -0.70 12.90 -4.73
C PHE A 69 -1.23 11.86 -3.73
N ILE A 70 -0.41 10.97 -3.16
CA ILE A 70 -0.90 9.98 -2.19
C ILE A 70 -1.16 10.68 -0.84
N SER A 71 -2.27 10.38 -0.17
CA SER A 71 -2.55 10.94 1.15
C SER A 71 -1.46 10.57 2.16
N PRO A 72 -0.96 11.52 2.98
CA PRO A 72 0.14 11.27 3.91
C PRO A 72 -0.10 10.12 4.89
N VAL A 73 -1.36 9.77 5.18
CA VAL A 73 -1.72 8.63 6.04
C VAL A 73 -1.31 7.28 5.44
N PHE A 74 -1.26 7.18 4.11
CA PHE A 74 -0.81 5.99 3.39
C PHE A 74 0.69 5.99 3.10
N GLN A 75 1.39 7.08 3.40
CA GLN A 75 2.83 7.19 3.23
C GLN A 75 3.59 6.74 4.49
N LYS A 76 4.66 5.96 4.30
CA LYS A 76 5.56 5.58 5.40
C LYS A 76 6.37 6.81 5.82
N GLY A 77 6.27 7.20 7.09
CA GLY A 77 7.12 8.15 7.81
C GLY A 77 7.94 9.15 6.97
N LEU A 78 7.35 10.29 6.59
CA LEU A 78 8.10 11.50 6.20
C LEU A 78 8.29 12.45 7.40
N LEU A 79 8.64 11.89 8.56
CA LEU A 79 9.17 12.62 9.73
C LEU A 79 10.67 12.41 9.87
N SER A 80 11.40 12.47 8.76
CA SER A 80 12.84 12.67 8.78
C SER A 80 13.20 13.57 7.60
N THR A 81 13.13 14.87 7.87
CA THR A 81 13.94 15.87 7.19
C THR A 81 15.39 15.39 7.16
N TRP A 82 15.87 14.95 5.99
CA TRP A 82 17.29 14.94 5.71
C TRP A 82 17.56 16.18 4.86
N THR A 83 18.12 17.20 5.49
CA THR A 83 18.90 18.24 4.80
C THR A 83 20.18 17.64 4.26
#